data_AF-A0A0R2F6X0-F1
#
_entry.id   AF-A0A0R2F6X0-F1
#
_cell.length_a   1.000
_cell.length_b   1.000
_cell.length_c   1.000
_cell.angle_alpha   90.00
_cell.angle_beta   90.00
_cell.angle_gamma   90.00
#
_symmetry.space_group_name_H-M   'P 1'
#
loop_
_entity.id
_entity.type
_entity.pdbx_description
1 polymer ?
#
loop_
_entity_poly.entity_id
_entity_poly.type
_entity_poly.pdbx_seq_one_letter_code
_entity_poly.pdbx_strand_id
1 'polypeptide(L)'
;MSRIVGKLSEFEEEFTIQQLKQKIFDEWGERATLFHSIDKIIATMKAIGALKAEKSGRYTIIKHEVRDDKVNALLVSAGMTVEDKGNFTLQDLREMSYMFPFKYQIEREMLMMNDTFTITNIGGEMMVSLTASL
;
A
#
# COMPACT_ATOMS: atom_id res chain seq x y z
N MET A 1 -4.15 -2.49 -8.65
CA MET A 1 -3.29 -1.43 -9.25
C MET A 1 -2.47 -0.69 -8.21
N SER A 2 -3.03 -0.28 -7.06
CA SER A 2 -2.29 0.35 -5.95
C SER A 2 -1.01 -0.41 -5.58
N ARG A 3 -1.09 -1.73 -5.43
CA ARG A 3 0.08 -2.60 -5.20
C ARG A 3 1.17 -2.49 -6.28
N ILE A 4 0.81 -2.42 -7.56
CA ILE A 4 1.77 -2.30 -8.67
C ILE A 4 2.46 -0.95 -8.64
N VAL A 5 1.69 0.14 -8.44
CA VAL A 5 2.24 1.50 -8.35
C VAL A 5 3.08 1.66 -7.08
N GLY A 6 2.64 1.10 -5.95
CA GLY A 6 3.39 1.05 -4.70
C GLY A 6 4.73 0.36 -4.86
N LYS A 7 4.76 -0.81 -5.48
CA LYS A 7 6.01 -1.51 -5.83
C LYS A 7 6.90 -0.69 -6.76
N LEU A 8 6.34 -0.04 -7.78
CA LEU A 8 7.12 0.88 -8.62
C LEU A 8 7.75 2.02 -7.78
N SER A 9 7.00 2.54 -6.80
CA SER A 9 7.41 3.64 -5.90
C SER A 9 8.53 3.29 -4.91
N GLU A 10 8.82 2.00 -4.74
CA GLU A 10 9.92 1.52 -3.90
C GLU A 10 11.26 1.63 -4.62
N PHE A 11 11.26 1.48 -5.95
CA PHE A 11 12.48 1.47 -6.77
C PHE A 11 12.68 2.75 -7.58
N GLU A 12 11.60 3.41 -7.99
CA GLU A 12 11.64 4.57 -8.88
C GLU A 12 10.75 5.71 -8.33
N GLU A 13 11.28 6.94 -8.27
CA GLU A 13 10.49 8.13 -7.92
C GLU A 13 9.55 8.57 -9.06
N GLU A 14 9.91 8.20 -10.30
CA GLU A 14 9.15 8.47 -11.52
C GLU A 14 8.87 7.17 -12.28
N PHE A 15 7.71 7.06 -12.91
CA PHE A 15 7.42 5.97 -13.84
C PHE A 15 6.69 6.48 -15.08
N THR A 16 6.78 5.70 -16.15
CA THR A 16 6.05 5.95 -17.41
C THR A 16 4.75 5.16 -17.47
N ILE A 17 3.78 5.70 -18.22
CA ILE A 17 2.53 5.00 -18.54
C ILE A 17 2.78 3.63 -19.18
N GLN A 18 3.84 3.51 -19.98
CA GLN A 18 4.20 2.27 -20.67
C GLN A 18 4.69 1.21 -19.68
N GLN A 19 5.57 1.58 -18.74
CA GLN A 19 6.02 0.67 -17.66
C GLN A 19 4.83 0.18 -16.82
N LEU A 20 3.90 1.07 -16.47
CA LEU A 20 2.71 0.70 -15.71
C LEU A 20 1.79 -0.24 -16.53
N LYS A 21 1.52 0.07 -17.80
CA LYS A 21 0.71 -0.77 -18.69
C LYS A 21 1.31 -2.16 -18.83
N GLN A 22 2.62 -2.25 -19.03
CA GLN A 22 3.31 -3.54 -19.13
C GLN A 22 3.12 -4.39 -17.87
N LYS A 23 3.43 -3.84 -16.68
CA LYS A 23 3.26 -4.58 -15.42
C LYS A 23 1.82 -5.04 -15.16
N ILE A 24 0.85 -4.21 -15.56
CA ILE A 24 -0.57 -4.53 -15.45
C ILE A 24 -0.96 -5.70 -16.38
N PHE A 25 -0.44 -5.71 -17.61
CA PHE A 25 -0.69 -6.81 -18.56
C PHE A 25 0.05 -8.08 -18.19
N ASP A 26 1.26 -7.97 -17.64
CA ASP A 26 1.99 -9.12 -17.12
C ASP A 26 1.20 -9.81 -15.98
N GLU A 27 0.50 -9.03 -15.14
CA GLU A 27 -0.24 -9.56 -13.99
C GLU A 27 -1.66 -10.04 -14.31
N TRP A 28 -2.40 -9.35 -15.19
CA TRP A 28 -3.82 -9.63 -15.45
C TRP A 28 -4.15 -10.00 -16.90
N GLY A 29 -3.15 -10.09 -17.77
CA GLY A 29 -3.28 -10.35 -19.19
C GLY A 29 -3.70 -9.12 -20.00
N GLU A 30 -3.42 -9.15 -21.31
CA GLU A 30 -3.77 -8.06 -22.22
C GLU A 30 -5.25 -8.15 -22.60
N ARG A 31 -6.05 -7.16 -22.16
CA ARG A 31 -7.47 -7.03 -22.51
C ARG A 31 -7.77 -5.59 -22.88
N ALA A 32 -8.49 -5.37 -23.98
CA ALA A 32 -8.85 -4.01 -24.44
C ALA A 32 -9.56 -3.18 -23.35
N THR A 33 -10.43 -3.81 -22.56
CA THR A 33 -11.11 -3.17 -21.43
C THR A 33 -10.16 -2.71 -20.33
N LEU A 34 -9.10 -3.49 -20.06
CA LEU A 34 -8.06 -3.13 -19.10
C LEU A 34 -7.23 -1.96 -19.63
N PHE A 35 -6.85 -1.99 -20.92
CA PHE A 35 -6.11 -0.91 -21.58
C PHE A 35 -6.80 0.45 -21.42
N HIS A 36 -8.11 0.52 -21.68
CA HIS A 36 -8.88 1.77 -21.56
C HIS A 36 -9.16 2.21 -20.11
N SER A 37 -9.14 1.27 -19.17
CA SER A 37 -9.40 1.57 -17.75
C SER A 37 -8.19 2.20 -17.06
N ILE A 38 -6.97 1.91 -17.53
CA ILE A 38 -5.72 2.43 -16.93
C ILE A 38 -5.69 3.95 -16.95
N ASP A 39 -6.05 4.57 -18.07
CA ASP A 39 -6.02 6.03 -18.21
C ASP A 39 -7.00 6.70 -17.24
N LYS A 40 -8.17 6.08 -16.98
CA LYS A 40 -9.14 6.55 -15.99
C LYS A 40 -8.62 6.43 -14.57
N ILE A 41 -7.97 5.31 -14.23
CA ILE A 41 -7.42 5.12 -12.88
C ILE A 41 -6.29 6.11 -12.60
N ILE A 42 -5.46 6.41 -13.60
CA ILE A 42 -4.42 7.45 -13.49
C ILE A 42 -5.05 8.84 -13.31
N ALA A 43 -6.12 9.14 -14.04
CA ALA A 43 -6.85 10.39 -13.85
C ALA A 43 -7.36 10.51 -12.40
N THR A 44 -7.93 9.44 -11.83
CA THR A 44 -8.34 9.39 -10.43
C THR A 44 -7.16 9.57 -9.48
N MET A 45 -6.04 8.86 -9.69
CA MET A 45 -4.84 8.98 -8.86
C MET A 45 -4.25 10.40 -8.86
N LYS A 46 -4.29 11.10 -9.99
CA LYS A 46 -3.94 12.53 -10.06
C LYS A 46 -4.94 13.40 -9.31
N ALA A 47 -6.24 13.13 -9.47
CA ALA A 47 -7.30 13.91 -8.85
C ALA A 47 -7.27 13.83 -7.31
N ILE A 48 -6.90 12.67 -6.75
CA ILE A 48 -6.72 12.49 -5.30
C ILE A 48 -5.32 12.90 -4.81
N GLY A 49 -4.47 13.45 -5.68
CA GLY A 49 -3.15 13.95 -5.32
C GLY A 49 -2.07 12.87 -5.13
N ALA A 50 -2.31 11.62 -5.52
CA ALA A 50 -1.33 10.54 -5.40
C ALA A 50 -0.24 10.56 -6.48
N LEU A 51 -0.52 11.19 -7.63
CA LEU A 51 0.40 11.30 -8.76
C LEU A 51 0.47 12.74 -9.29
N LYS A 52 1.66 13.15 -9.73
CA LYS A 52 1.89 14.38 -10.48
C LYS A 52 2.33 14.03 -11.90
N ALA A 53 1.76 14.69 -12.91
CA ALA A 53 2.25 14.58 -14.28
C ALA A 53 3.39 15.58 -14.49
N GLU A 54 4.61 15.09 -14.71
CA GLU A 54 5.75 15.96 -15.05
C GLU A 54 5.73 16.31 -16.55
N LYS A 55 5.43 15.32 -17.39
CA LYS A 55 5.23 15.43 -18.84
C LYS A 55 4.18 14.42 -19.29
N SER A 56 3.70 14.54 -20.53
CA SER A 56 2.75 13.56 -21.08
C SER A 56 3.31 12.13 -20.96
N GLY A 57 2.57 11.26 -20.27
CA GLY A 57 2.94 9.85 -20.07
C GLY A 57 4.00 9.57 -19.01
N ARG A 58 4.47 10.58 -18.24
CA ARG A 58 5.44 10.42 -17.14
C ARG A 58 4.90 10.99 -15.84
N TYR A 59 4.98 10.20 -14.77
CA TYR A 59 4.37 10.51 -13.49
C TYR A 59 5.35 10.36 -12.34
N THR A 60 5.32 11.32 -11.43
CA THR A 60 5.99 11.26 -10.12
C THR A 60 4.96 10.89 -9.06
N ILE A 61 5.40 10.12 -8.07
CA ILE A 61 4.56 9.70 -6.95
C ILE A 61 4.61 10.75 -5.86
N ILE A 62 3.43 11.18 -5.40
CA ILE A 62 3.31 12.07 -4.24
C ILE A 62 2.97 11.20 -3.04
N LYS A 63 3.94 11.02 -2.13
CA LYS A 63 3.70 10.29 -0.88
C LYS A 63 3.08 11.22 0.16
N HIS A 64 2.08 10.74 0.90
CA HIS A 64 1.40 11.50 1.95
C HIS A 64 1.79 10.97 3.32
N GLU A 65 2.42 11.79 4.14
CA GLU A 65 2.81 11.43 5.50
C GLU A 65 1.58 11.27 6.40
N VAL A 66 1.51 10.16 7.13
CA VAL A 66 0.45 9.87 8.09
C VAL A 66 1.06 9.90 9.49
N ARG A 67 0.67 10.91 10.29
CA ARG A 67 1.18 11.13 11.65
C ARG A 67 0.20 10.73 12.75
N ASP A 68 -1.06 10.49 12.40
CA ASP A 68 -2.07 10.10 13.37
C ASP A 68 -2.06 8.57 13.53
N ASP A 69 -1.77 8.11 14.75
CA ASP A 69 -1.74 6.70 15.11
C ASP A 69 -3.06 5.97 14.86
N LYS A 70 -4.21 6.64 14.96
CA LYS A 70 -5.49 6.01 14.63
C LYS A 70 -5.60 5.76 13.13
N VAL A 71 -5.06 6.65 12.31
CA VAL A 71 -5.02 6.47 10.86
C VAL A 71 -3.99 5.41 10.46
N ASN A 72 -2.81 5.42 11.08
CA ASN A 72 -1.81 4.36 10.89
C ASN A 72 -2.38 2.98 11.25
N ALA A 73 -3.14 2.89 12.35
CA ALA A 73 -3.78 1.65 12.79
C ALA A 73 -4.84 1.19 11.79
N LEU A 74 -5.68 2.10 11.30
CA LEU A 74 -6.68 1.80 10.27
C LEU A 74 -6.04 1.29 8.97
N LEU A 75 -4.96 1.95 8.52
CA LEU A 75 -4.25 1.54 7.31
C LEU A 75 -3.72 0.12 7.48
N VAL A 76 -2.95 -0.13 8.55
CA VAL A 76 -2.37 -1.46 8.78
C VAL A 76 -3.42 -2.54 9.00
N SER A 77 -4.50 -2.27 9.72
CA SER A 77 -5.55 -3.27 9.92
C SER A 77 -6.26 -3.65 8.61
N ALA A 78 -6.50 -2.66 7.73
CA ALA A 78 -7.00 -2.93 6.38
C ALA A 78 -6.02 -3.78 5.58
N GLY A 79 -4.71 -3.55 5.72
CA GLY A 79 -3.69 -4.35 5.04
C GLY A 79 -3.61 -5.79 5.53
N MET A 80 -3.61 -5.97 6.84
CA MET A 80 -3.66 -7.30 7.45
C MET A 80 -4.90 -8.07 6.99
N THR A 81 -6.04 -7.40 6.86
CA THR A 81 -7.29 -7.98 6.36
C THR A 81 -7.17 -8.41 4.89
N VAL A 82 -6.52 -7.60 4.04
CA VAL A 82 -6.35 -7.92 2.61
C VAL A 82 -5.37 -9.08 2.39
N GLU A 83 -4.32 -9.18 3.20
CA GLU A 83 -3.34 -10.27 3.11
C GLU A 83 -3.86 -11.60 3.66
N ASP A 84 -4.88 -11.58 4.52
CA ASP A 84 -5.54 -12.75 5.09
C ASP A 84 -4.56 -13.76 5.71
N LYS A 85 -3.58 -13.23 6.46
CA LYS A 85 -2.60 -14.02 7.22
C LYS A 85 -2.92 -13.95 8.71
N GLY A 86 -2.72 -15.06 9.41
CA GLY A 86 -3.02 -15.12 10.85
C GLY A 86 -2.10 -14.26 11.72
N ASN A 87 -0.84 -14.07 11.32
CA ASN A 87 0.14 -13.26 12.07
C ASN A 87 1.12 -12.57 11.13
N PHE A 88 1.61 -11.41 11.55
CA PHE A 88 2.57 -10.56 10.84
C PHE A 88 3.72 -10.18 11.74
N THR A 89 4.93 -10.08 11.20
CA THR A 89 6.06 -9.45 11.89
C THR A 89 5.92 -7.93 11.83
N LEU A 90 6.65 -7.21 12.69
CA LEU A 90 6.70 -5.74 12.61
C LEU A 90 7.26 -5.25 11.25
N GLN A 91 8.16 -6.02 10.64
CA GLN A 91 8.70 -5.71 9.31
C GLN A 91 7.63 -5.87 8.23
N ASP A 92 6.85 -6.95 8.25
CA ASP A 92 5.75 -7.17 7.28
C ASP A 92 4.79 -5.97 7.27
N LEU A 93 4.45 -5.46 8.46
CA LEU A 93 3.54 -4.33 8.60
C LEU A 93 4.11 -3.04 8.00
N ARG A 94 5.44 -2.85 8.06
CA ARG A 94 6.12 -1.64 7.56
C ARG A 94 6.35 -1.63 6.05
N GLU A 95 6.30 -2.80 5.41
CA GLU A 95 6.64 -2.99 3.99
C GLU A 95 5.39 -3.26 3.11
N MET A 96 4.20 -2.86 3.56
CA MET A 96 2.96 -3.10 2.80
C MET A 96 2.84 -2.18 1.59
N SER A 97 3.31 -2.66 0.44
CA SER A 97 3.29 -1.93 -0.84
C SER A 97 1.91 -1.42 -1.31
N TYR A 98 0.80 -2.03 -0.90
CA TYR A 98 -0.55 -1.57 -1.27
C TYR A 98 -1.07 -0.41 -0.41
N MET A 99 -0.30 0.07 0.59
CA MET A 99 -0.58 1.30 1.33
C MET A 99 -0.25 2.58 0.55
N PHE A 100 0.23 2.45 -0.68
CA PHE A 100 0.32 3.56 -1.61
C PHE A 100 -0.96 4.42 -1.58
N PRO A 101 -0.86 5.76 -1.56
CA PRO A 101 0.35 6.59 -1.57
C PRO A 101 0.85 7.00 -0.17
N PHE A 102 0.42 6.35 0.90
CA PHE A 102 0.68 6.80 2.26
C PHE A 102 2.07 6.39 2.76
N LYS A 103 2.79 7.34 3.37
CA LYS A 103 3.96 7.09 4.21
C LYS A 103 3.48 7.02 5.66
N TYR A 104 3.14 5.81 6.07
CA TYR A 104 2.66 5.50 7.41
C TYR A 104 3.83 5.05 8.31
N GLN A 105 3.65 5.17 9.63
CA GLN A 105 4.67 4.81 10.61
C GLN A 105 4.09 3.82 11.61
N ILE A 106 4.73 2.66 11.73
CA ILE A 106 4.32 1.60 12.65
C ILE A 106 5.36 1.43 13.73
N GLU A 107 5.01 1.94 14.90
CA GLU A 107 5.79 1.84 16.12
C GLU A 107 5.23 0.75 17.01
N ARG A 108 6.11 0.18 17.84
CA ARG A 108 5.74 -0.94 18.70
C ARG A 108 4.72 -0.49 19.75
N GLU A 109 4.94 0.69 20.32
CA GLU A 109 4.15 1.32 21.35
C GLU A 109 2.71 1.56 20.86
N MET A 110 2.58 2.09 19.64
CA MET A 110 1.30 2.28 18.96
C MET A 110 0.50 0.98 18.85
N LEU A 111 1.14 -0.12 18.44
CA LEU A 111 0.48 -1.43 18.35
C LEU A 111 0.08 -1.97 19.73
N MET A 112 0.93 -1.79 20.75
CA MET A 112 0.67 -2.26 22.12
C MET A 112 -0.46 -1.49 22.82
N MET A 113 -0.68 -0.23 22.45
CA MET A 113 -1.69 0.64 23.06
C MET A 113 -3.05 0.60 22.34
N ASN A 114 -3.15 -0.09 21.20
CA ASN A 114 -4.35 -0.14 20.38
C ASN A 114 -5.00 -1.53 20.45
N ASP A 115 -6.26 -1.57 20.85
CA ASP A 115 -7.06 -2.78 21.07
C ASP A 115 -7.46 -3.53 19.78
N THR A 116 -7.17 -2.95 18.61
CA THR A 116 -7.32 -3.62 17.31
C THR A 116 -6.29 -4.73 17.10
N PHE A 117 -5.16 -4.66 17.81
CA PHE A 117 -4.03 -5.57 17.61
C PHE A 117 -3.78 -6.46 18.82
N THR A 118 -3.58 -7.74 18.54
CA THR A 118 -3.07 -8.71 19.50
C THR A 118 -1.59 -8.93 19.24
N ILE A 119 -0.78 -8.80 20.29
CA ILE A 119 0.67 -9.03 20.21
C ILE A 119 1.03 -10.32 20.92
N THR A 120 1.75 -11.19 20.22
CA THR A 120 2.27 -12.44 20.76
C THR A 120 3.78 -12.53 20.51
N ASN A 121 4.46 -13.36 21.29
CA ASN A 121 5.87 -13.68 21.04
C ASN A 121 5.95 -15.14 20.61
N ILE A 122 6.47 -15.38 19.41
CA ILE A 122 6.65 -16.71 18.85
C ILE A 122 8.12 -16.86 18.48
N GLY A 123 8.82 -17.80 19.10
CA GLY A 123 10.23 -18.05 18.81
C GLY A 123 11.18 -16.89 19.12
N GLY A 124 10.79 -15.96 20.00
CA GLY A 124 11.57 -14.76 20.32
C GLY A 124 11.23 -13.54 19.45
N GLU A 125 10.39 -13.71 18.42
CA GLU A 125 9.96 -12.65 17.53
C GLU A 125 8.58 -12.10 17.92
N MET A 126 8.41 -10.78 17.78
CA MET A 126 7.12 -10.13 17.97
C MET A 126 6.22 -10.41 16.76
N MET A 127 5.09 -11.05 17.03
CA MET A 127 4.04 -11.32 16.06
C MET A 127 2.81 -10.48 16.40
N VAL A 128 2.18 -9.93 15.36
CA VAL A 128 1.01 -9.05 15.43
C VAL A 128 -0.12 -9.70 14.66
N SER A 129 -1.30 -9.76 15.25
CA SER A 129 -2.54 -10.22 14.61
C SER A 129 -3.68 -9.25 14.87
N LEU A 130 -4.73 -9.33 14.07
CA LEU A 130 -5.96 -8.59 14.35
C LEU A 130 -6.68 -9.26 15.51
N THR A 131 -7.12 -8.47 16.48
CA THR A 131 -7.98 -8.96 17.55
C THR A 131 -9.31 -9.38 16.95
N ALA A 132 -9.70 -10.64 17.14
CA ALA A 132 -10.98 -11.14 16.64
C ALA A 132 -12.13 -10.32 17.27
N SER A 133 -12.95 -9.71 16.43
CA SER A 133 -14.22 -9.13 16.87
C SER A 133 -15.18 -10.27 17.20
N LEU A 134 -15.63 -10.34 18.46
CA LEU A 134 -16.63 -11.31 18.95
C LEU A 134 -17.99 -11.14 18.25
#